data_AF-A0A438BRV1-F1
#
_entry.id   AF-A0A438BRV1-F1
#
_cell.length_a   1.000
_cell.length_b   1.000
_cell.length_c   1.000
_cell.angle_alpha   90.00
_cell.angle_beta   90.00
_cell.angle_gamma   90.00
#
_symmetry.space_group_name_H-M   'P 1'
#
loop_
_entity.id
_entity.type
_entity.pdbx_description
1 polymer ?
#
loop_
_entity_poly.entity_id
_entity_poly.type
_entity_poly.pdbx_seq_one_letter_code
_entity_poly.pdbx_strand_id
1 'polypeptide(L)'
;MGFGSKWVRWMWSCLSSAKFSVLVNGVPVGFFPSTKGLRQGRSFVSLSLCYGNGSARSASDLRINLAKSEIIPVGEVVEMEELVVKLGCRVGSLPSQYLGLPLGAPNRAPYIWDGVEERVRRRLALWKRQYISKGGRVTLIKSTLASMPIYQMSIFRMPKVVIRWIEKVQRDFFVGRGKLEGKIHLVKWEVVCTDKDKGGLGLRKLALLNQSFTWQAKEGKWAVGVGVWKEILKESKWCWDNMIFQVGKGNTIRFWTEVWCSESGLSHYFPHLFGMAAQRNSTAEEMWDQNSSQGNWNLNFLRDFNDWELDLVGIFSIY
;
A
#
# COMPACT_ATOMS: atom_id res chain seq x y z
N MET A 1 4.45 -14.72 -26.07
CA MET A 1 3.33 -14.97 -25.15
C MET A 1 2.60 -16.24 -25.60
N GLY A 2 2.58 -17.29 -24.76
CA GLY A 2 2.10 -18.64 -25.11
C GLY A 2 0.57 -18.81 -25.22
N PHE A 3 -0.16 -17.81 -25.74
CA PHE A 3 -1.60 -17.94 -25.96
C PHE A 3 -1.88 -18.58 -27.33
N GLY A 4 -2.79 -19.55 -27.38
CA GLY A 4 -3.21 -20.18 -28.63
C GLY A 4 -3.84 -19.17 -29.60
N SER A 5 -3.59 -19.35 -30.90
CA SER A 5 -4.06 -18.46 -31.98
C SER A 5 -5.58 -18.23 -31.99
N LYS A 6 -6.36 -19.23 -31.55
CA LYS A 6 -7.82 -19.14 -31.39
C LYS A 6 -8.22 -18.11 -30.31
N TRP A 7 -7.51 -18.10 -29.17
CA TRP A 7 -7.76 -17.15 -28.08
C TRP A 7 -7.41 -15.73 -28.50
N VAL A 8 -6.26 -15.54 -29.17
CA VAL A 8 -5.85 -14.24 -29.71
C VAL A 8 -6.88 -13.70 -30.70
N ARG A 9 -7.40 -14.55 -31.59
CA ARG A 9 -8.45 -14.18 -32.56
C ARG A 9 -9.76 -13.81 -31.88
N TRP A 10 -10.16 -14.52 -30.82
CA TRP A 10 -11.34 -14.18 -30.03
C TRP A 10 -11.20 -12.83 -29.32
N MET A 11 -10.05 -12.59 -28.67
CA MET A 11 -9.78 -11.31 -28.02
C MET A 11 -9.75 -10.15 -29.03
N TRP A 12 -9.14 -10.36 -30.20
CA TRP A 12 -9.14 -9.36 -31.27
C TRP A 12 -10.55 -9.05 -31.77
N SER A 13 -11.40 -10.06 -31.95
CA SER A 13 -12.81 -9.88 -32.31
C SER A 13 -13.60 -9.10 -31.25
N CYS A 14 -13.35 -9.36 -29.96
CA CYS A 14 -13.96 -8.60 -28.86
C CYS A 14 -13.52 -7.14 -28.82
N LEU A 15 -12.29 -6.83 -29.24
CA LEU A 15 -11.76 -5.47 -29.30
C LEU A 15 -12.26 -4.70 -30.53
N SER A 16 -12.30 -5.34 -31.70
CA SER A 16 -12.65 -4.70 -32.98
C SER A 16 -14.15 -4.56 -33.22
N SER A 17 -14.99 -5.35 -32.54
CA SER A 17 -16.46 -5.27 -32.64
C SER A 17 -17.09 -4.18 -31.76
N ALA A 18 -16.31 -3.53 -30.89
CA ALA A 18 -16.82 -2.47 -30.03
C ALA A 18 -17.12 -1.21 -30.85
N LYS A 19 -18.40 -0.80 -30.85
CA LYS A 19 -18.88 0.47 -31.42
C LYS A 19 -19.49 1.33 -30.32
N PHE A 20 -19.30 2.64 -30.42
CA PHE A 20 -19.86 3.61 -29.49
C PHE A 20 -20.82 4.54 -30.21
N SER A 21 -21.81 5.06 -29.49
CA SER A 21 -22.67 6.15 -29.91
C SER A 21 -22.63 7.24 -28.83
N VAL A 22 -22.63 8.51 -29.23
CA VAL A 22 -22.72 9.64 -28.31
C VAL A 22 -24.16 10.13 -28.28
N LEU A 23 -24.69 10.40 -27.09
CA LEU A 23 -25.96 11.08 -26.93
C LEU A 23 -25.75 12.59 -27.09
N VAL A 24 -26.39 13.19 -28.10
CA VAL A 24 -26.48 14.65 -28.24
C VAL A 24 -27.93 15.03 -27.96
N ASN A 25 -28.15 15.83 -26.91
CA ASN A 25 -29.50 16.20 -26.45
C ASN A 25 -30.44 15.01 -26.17
N GLY A 26 -29.88 13.92 -25.63
CA GLY A 26 -30.65 12.71 -25.29
C GLY A 26 -30.94 11.76 -26.46
N VAL A 27 -30.56 12.12 -27.69
CA VAL A 27 -30.71 11.27 -28.87
C VAL A 27 -29.36 10.68 -29.27
N PRO A 28 -29.24 9.36 -29.47
CA PRO A 28 -28.00 8.74 -29.93
C PRO A 28 -27.72 9.14 -31.38
N VAL A 29 -26.56 9.75 -31.61
CA VAL A 29 -26.12 10.17 -32.95
C VAL A 29 -24.98 9.27 -33.41
N GLY A 30 -25.28 8.47 -34.44
CA GLY A 30 -24.32 7.64 -35.17
C GLY A 30 -23.64 6.54 -34.33
N PHE A 31 -22.97 5.63 -35.04
CA PHE A 31 -22.06 4.66 -34.41
C PHE A 31 -20.67 4.82 -35.00
N PHE A 32 -19.66 4.92 -34.14
CA PHE A 32 -18.25 4.95 -34.55
C PHE A 32 -17.49 3.78 -33.91
N PRO A 33 -16.49 3.21 -34.63
CA PRO A 33 -15.70 2.11 -34.13
C PRO A 33 -14.74 2.57 -33.01
N SER A 34 -14.46 1.67 -32.05
CA SER A 34 -13.41 1.87 -31.05
C SER A 34 -12.03 1.72 -31.67
N THR A 35 -11.18 2.73 -31.55
CA THR A 35 -9.75 2.64 -31.93
C THR A 35 -8.84 2.39 -30.73
N LYS A 36 -9.23 2.85 -29.53
CA LYS A 36 -8.52 2.65 -28.26
C LYS A 36 -9.52 2.52 -27.10
N GLY A 37 -9.19 1.68 -26.12
CA GLY A 37 -9.94 1.54 -24.87
C GLY A 37 -10.94 0.38 -24.86
N LEU A 38 -11.11 -0.20 -23.67
CA LEU A 38 -12.06 -1.27 -23.38
C LEU A 38 -13.33 -0.72 -22.73
N ARG A 39 -14.49 -1.30 -23.08
CA ARG A 39 -15.76 -0.94 -22.47
C ARG A 39 -15.78 -1.32 -20.99
N GLN A 40 -15.79 -0.35 -20.09
CA GLN A 40 -15.89 -0.56 -18.64
C GLN A 40 -17.19 -1.30 -18.29
N GLY A 41 -17.12 -2.26 -17.36
CA GLY A 41 -18.28 -3.03 -16.88
C GLY A 41 -18.45 -4.44 -17.47
N ARG A 42 -17.53 -4.93 -18.31
CA ARG A 42 -17.50 -6.34 -18.75
C ARG A 42 -16.41 -7.11 -17.99
N SER A 43 -16.68 -8.37 -17.63
CA SER A 43 -15.77 -9.25 -16.87
C SER A 43 -14.34 -9.35 -17.44
N PHE A 44 -14.18 -9.17 -18.76
CA PHE A 44 -12.90 -9.26 -19.47
C PHE A 44 -11.94 -8.08 -19.23
N VAL A 45 -12.42 -6.92 -18.76
CA VAL A 45 -11.57 -5.72 -18.58
C VAL A 45 -10.57 -5.91 -17.44
N SER A 46 -10.95 -6.65 -16.39
CA SER A 46 -10.08 -6.86 -15.23
C SER A 46 -8.89 -7.76 -15.54
N LEU A 47 -9.02 -8.69 -16.50
CA LEU A 47 -7.96 -9.65 -16.80
C LEU A 47 -6.85 -9.01 -17.65
N SER A 48 -7.18 -8.19 -18.65
CA SER A 48 -6.15 -7.59 -19.53
C SER A 48 -5.32 -6.50 -18.85
N LEU A 49 -5.88 -5.80 -17.86
CA LEU A 49 -5.17 -4.76 -17.09
C LEU A 49 -4.10 -5.35 -16.16
N CYS A 50 -4.29 -6.56 -15.63
CA CYS A 50 -3.33 -7.21 -14.74
C CYS A 50 -2.05 -7.66 -15.46
N TYR A 51 -2.13 -8.05 -16.74
CA TYR A 51 -0.98 -8.54 -17.50
C TYR A 51 -0.06 -7.43 -18.06
N GLY A 52 -0.46 -6.16 -17.94
CA GLY A 52 0.31 -5.02 -18.46
C GLY A 52 1.34 -4.42 -17.49
N ASN A 53 1.41 -4.82 -16.22
CA ASN A 53 2.08 -4.00 -15.21
C ASN A 53 3.58 -4.26 -14.99
N GLY A 54 4.26 -5.04 -15.83
CA GLY A 54 5.69 -5.35 -15.64
C GLY A 54 6.67 -4.55 -16.49
N SER A 55 6.33 -4.20 -17.74
CA SER A 55 7.28 -3.60 -18.70
C SER A 55 6.61 -2.71 -19.77
N ALA A 56 5.50 -2.04 -19.41
CA ALA A 56 4.55 -1.53 -20.41
C ALA A 56 4.47 -0.01 -20.54
N ARG A 57 5.37 0.80 -19.97
CA ARG A 57 5.24 2.28 -20.14
C ARG A 57 5.50 2.72 -21.59
N SER A 58 6.53 2.17 -22.23
CA SER A 58 6.86 2.52 -23.63
C SER A 58 6.05 1.73 -24.67
N ALA A 59 5.37 0.66 -24.26
CA ALA A 59 4.67 -0.25 -25.17
C ALA A 59 3.13 -0.16 -25.12
N SER A 60 2.53 0.51 -24.11
CA SER A 60 1.07 0.48 -23.89
C SER A 60 0.31 1.76 -24.24
N ASP A 61 0.98 2.84 -24.68
CA ASP A 61 0.39 4.17 -24.93
C ASP A 61 -0.43 4.74 -23.75
N LEU A 62 -0.29 4.19 -22.54
CA LEU A 62 -1.04 4.63 -21.38
C LEU A 62 -0.52 5.98 -20.89
N ARG A 63 -1.44 6.95 -20.75
CA ARG A 63 -1.13 8.29 -20.24
C ARG A 63 -1.28 8.32 -18.71
N ILE A 64 -0.27 8.88 -18.04
CA ILE A 64 -0.33 9.16 -16.60
C ILE A 64 -1.30 10.31 -16.37
N ASN A 65 -2.14 10.18 -15.33
CA ASN A 65 -3.00 11.27 -14.89
C ASN A 65 -2.25 12.13 -13.86
N LEU A 66 -1.51 13.14 -14.32
CA LEU A 66 -0.73 14.03 -13.46
C LEU A 66 -1.58 14.79 -12.42
N ALA A 67 -2.90 14.97 -12.69
CA ALA A 67 -3.80 15.58 -11.72
C ALA A 67 -4.13 14.66 -10.52
N LYS A 68 -3.91 13.35 -10.64
CA LYS A 68 -4.12 12.35 -9.57
C LYS A 68 -2.81 11.71 -9.08
N SER A 69 -1.69 12.02 -9.72
CA SER A 69 -0.38 11.48 -9.38
C SER A 69 0.40 12.47 -8.51
N GLU A 70 0.93 11.96 -7.41
CA GLU A 70 1.79 12.69 -6.49
C GLU A 70 3.01 11.83 -6.14
N ILE A 71 4.15 12.48 -5.91
CA ILE A 71 5.37 11.88 -5.40
C ILE A 71 5.45 12.24 -3.92
N ILE A 72 5.57 11.25 -3.05
CA ILE A 72 5.63 11.47 -1.60
C ILE A 72 7.01 11.04 -1.11
N PRO A 73 7.86 11.94 -0.60
CA PRO A 73 9.10 11.54 0.05
C PRO A 73 8.79 10.72 1.30
N VAL A 74 9.50 9.62 1.47
CA VAL A 74 9.49 8.83 2.71
C VAL A 74 10.89 8.91 3.29
N GLY A 75 11.05 9.70 4.35
CA GLY A 75 12.37 10.02 4.92
C GLY A 75 13.00 11.25 4.28
N GLU A 76 14.30 11.41 4.46
CA GLU A 76 15.08 12.49 3.84
C GLU A 76 15.41 12.09 2.39
N VAL A 77 14.85 12.82 1.44
CA VAL A 77 15.07 12.58 0.01
C VAL A 77 15.76 13.79 -0.59
N VAL A 78 16.92 13.50 -1.15
CA VAL A 78 17.79 14.43 -1.88
C VAL A 78 17.27 14.58 -3.31
N GLU A 79 17.41 15.77 -3.91
CA GLU A 79 17.08 16.01 -5.33
C GLU A 79 15.61 15.72 -5.70
N MET A 80 14.70 16.00 -4.77
CA MET A 80 13.26 15.89 -5.00
C MET A 80 12.82 16.75 -6.20
N GLU A 81 13.45 17.90 -6.41
CA GLU A 81 13.19 18.82 -7.51
C GLU A 81 13.48 18.19 -8.88
N GLU A 82 14.57 17.44 -9.03
CA GLU A 82 14.91 16.78 -10.30
C GLU A 82 13.94 15.63 -10.64
N LEU A 83 13.56 14.85 -9.63
CA LEU A 83 12.58 13.78 -9.77
C LEU A 83 11.20 14.33 -10.16
N VAL A 84 10.80 15.46 -9.59
CA VAL A 84 9.57 16.17 -9.93
C VAL A 84 9.60 16.65 -11.38
N VAL A 85 10.71 17.25 -11.83
CA VAL A 85 10.88 17.70 -13.21
C VAL A 85 10.82 16.52 -14.19
N LYS A 86 11.49 15.41 -13.88
CA LYS A 86 11.53 14.21 -14.74
C LYS A 86 10.19 13.49 -14.84
N LEU A 87 9.42 13.46 -13.75
CA LEU A 87 8.14 12.75 -13.68
C LEU A 87 6.93 13.65 -13.98
N GLY A 88 7.08 14.97 -13.89
CA GLY A 88 6.00 15.95 -14.07
C GLY A 88 4.88 15.87 -13.02
N CYS A 89 5.13 15.19 -11.89
CA CYS A 89 4.15 14.96 -10.83
C CYS A 89 4.33 15.97 -9.69
N ARG A 90 3.26 16.27 -8.95
CA ARG A 90 3.34 17.16 -7.76
C ARG A 90 3.98 16.43 -6.57
N VAL A 91 4.65 17.17 -5.69
CA VAL A 91 5.11 16.64 -4.40
C VAL A 91 3.94 16.63 -3.42
N GLY A 92 3.66 15.47 -2.84
CA GLY A 92 2.69 15.27 -1.76
C GLY A 92 3.39 15.01 -0.42
N SER A 93 2.61 14.90 0.65
CA SER A 93 3.11 14.62 2.00
C SER A 93 2.27 13.56 2.69
N LEU A 94 2.86 12.79 3.59
CA LEU A 94 2.09 11.90 4.48
C LEU A 94 1.39 12.71 5.58
N PRO A 95 0.19 12.30 6.02
CA PRO A 95 -0.57 11.16 5.53
C PRO A 95 -1.37 11.46 4.24
N SER A 96 -1.29 10.58 3.23
CA SER A 96 -2.02 10.70 1.96
C SER A 96 -3.12 9.65 1.81
N GLN A 97 -4.08 9.83 0.90
CA GLN A 97 -5.15 8.86 0.69
C GLN A 97 -4.85 7.90 -0.45
N TYR A 98 -4.80 6.60 -0.16
CA TYR A 98 -4.66 5.54 -1.14
C TYR A 98 -5.71 4.45 -0.93
N LEU A 99 -6.44 4.11 -2.00
CA LEU A 99 -7.57 3.17 -1.95
C LEU A 99 -8.62 3.52 -0.87
N GLY A 100 -8.75 4.80 -0.53
CA GLY A 100 -9.66 5.29 0.50
C GLY A 100 -9.15 5.09 1.94
N LEU A 101 -7.87 4.80 2.13
CA LEU A 101 -7.20 4.68 3.44
C LEU A 101 -6.07 5.71 3.57
N PRO A 102 -5.85 6.28 4.77
CA PRO A 102 -4.77 7.22 4.99
C PRO A 102 -3.42 6.49 5.17
N LEU A 103 -2.56 6.55 4.16
CA LEU A 103 -1.16 6.10 4.23
C LEU A 103 -0.40 6.95 5.24
N GLY A 104 0.50 6.35 6.01
CA GLY A 104 1.35 7.06 6.99
C GLY A 104 0.62 7.54 8.25
N ALA A 105 -0.67 7.27 8.41
CA ALA A 105 -1.40 7.63 9.61
C ALA A 105 -1.05 6.71 10.80
N PRO A 106 -1.04 7.22 12.05
CA PRO A 106 -0.77 6.39 13.23
C PRO A 106 -1.79 5.26 13.37
N ASN A 107 -1.31 4.04 13.67
CA ASN A 107 -2.12 2.80 13.66
C ASN A 107 -3.42 2.88 14.51
N ARG A 108 -3.43 3.68 15.58
CA ARG A 108 -4.57 3.82 16.51
C ARG A 108 -5.28 5.16 16.43
N ALA A 109 -5.06 5.96 15.38
CA ALA A 109 -5.68 7.27 15.29
C ALA A 109 -7.21 7.15 15.05
N PRO A 110 -8.05 7.83 15.84
CA PRO A 110 -9.51 7.77 15.69
C PRO A 110 -10.01 8.30 14.33
N TYR A 111 -9.43 9.41 13.84
CA TYR A 111 -9.89 10.09 12.62
C TYR A 111 -9.83 9.22 11.36
N ILE A 112 -8.99 8.18 11.35
CA ILE A 112 -8.92 7.21 10.26
C ILE A 112 -10.31 6.55 10.07
N TRP A 113 -11.06 6.37 11.15
CA TRP A 113 -12.35 5.69 11.17
C TRP A 113 -13.55 6.57 10.82
N ASP A 114 -13.38 7.88 10.69
CA ASP A 114 -14.48 8.82 10.42
C ASP A 114 -15.24 8.46 9.14
N GLY A 115 -14.52 8.02 8.10
CA GLY A 115 -15.12 7.55 6.85
C GLY A 115 -15.96 6.29 7.02
N VAL A 116 -15.58 5.37 7.92
CA VAL A 116 -16.38 4.18 8.27
C VAL A 116 -17.61 4.61 9.06
N GLU A 117 -17.45 5.48 10.06
CA GLU A 117 -18.56 5.99 10.85
C GLU A 117 -19.61 6.65 9.96
N GLU A 118 -19.16 7.45 8.99
CA GLU A 118 -20.04 8.15 8.09
C GLU A 118 -20.79 7.20 7.13
N ARG A 119 -20.13 6.14 6.65
CA ARG A 119 -20.82 5.09 5.87
C ARG A 119 -21.87 4.35 6.70
N VAL A 120 -21.58 4.08 7.97
CA VAL A 120 -22.52 3.46 8.91
C VAL A 120 -23.73 4.38 9.13
N ARG A 121 -23.51 5.68 9.38
CA ARG A 121 -24.59 6.67 9.55
C ARG A 121 -25.48 6.76 8.32
N ARG A 122 -24.91 6.87 7.12
CA ARG A 122 -25.67 6.93 5.86
C ARG A 122 -26.58 5.72 5.67
N ARG A 123 -26.07 4.51 5.94
CA ARG A 123 -26.83 3.27 5.79
C ARG A 123 -28.00 3.20 6.78
N LEU A 124 -27.77 3.64 8.01
CA LEU A 124 -28.82 3.70 9.02
C LEU A 124 -29.88 4.76 8.76
N ALA A 125 -29.53 5.86 8.11
CA ALA A 125 -30.48 6.89 7.69
C ALA A 125 -31.38 6.38 6.56
N LEU A 126 -30.84 5.59 5.64
CA LEU A 126 -31.60 4.98 4.53
C LEU A 126 -32.58 3.90 5.01
N TRP A 127 -32.25 3.19 6.09
CA TRP A 127 -33.12 2.14 6.62
C TRP A 127 -34.22 2.72 7.50
N LYS A 128 -35.45 2.72 6.98
CA LYS A 128 -36.65 3.07 7.74
C LYS A 128 -36.90 2.04 8.85
N ARG A 129 -36.28 2.27 10.02
CA ARG A 129 -36.26 1.35 11.17
C ARG A 129 -37.64 0.82 11.56
N GLN A 130 -38.67 1.67 11.47
CA GLN A 130 -40.05 1.36 11.84
C GLN A 130 -40.69 0.23 11.00
N TYR A 131 -40.25 0.03 9.76
CA TYR A 131 -40.83 -0.97 8.85
C TYR A 131 -40.00 -2.25 8.74
N ILE A 132 -38.91 -2.37 9.48
CA ILE A 132 -37.99 -3.52 9.41
C ILE A 132 -38.19 -4.39 10.65
N SER A 133 -38.50 -5.67 10.43
CA SER A 133 -38.64 -6.66 11.50
C SER A 133 -37.34 -6.85 12.30
N LYS A 134 -37.44 -7.36 13.54
CA LYS A 134 -36.26 -7.66 14.37
C LYS A 134 -35.28 -8.60 13.64
N GLY A 135 -35.80 -9.61 12.94
CA GLY A 135 -34.99 -10.52 12.11
C GLY A 135 -34.30 -9.79 10.94
N GLY A 136 -35.01 -8.92 10.24
CA GLY A 136 -34.43 -8.09 9.17
C GLY A 136 -33.31 -7.18 9.66
N ARG A 137 -33.47 -6.57 10.85
CA ARG A 137 -32.43 -5.74 11.47
C ARG A 137 -31.16 -6.54 11.80
N VAL A 138 -31.31 -7.75 12.34
CA VAL A 138 -30.18 -8.66 12.59
C VAL A 138 -29.46 -9.00 11.30
N THR A 139 -30.19 -9.36 10.24
CA THR A 139 -29.62 -9.67 8.94
C THR A 139 -28.84 -8.48 8.38
N LEU A 140 -29.41 -7.28 8.42
CA LEU A 140 -28.73 -6.05 7.96
C LEU A 140 -27.46 -5.75 8.77
N ILE A 141 -27.51 -5.88 10.11
CA ILE A 141 -26.31 -5.69 10.94
C ILE A 141 -25.21 -6.67 10.51
N LYS A 142 -25.55 -7.96 10.33
CA LYS A 142 -24.58 -9.00 9.96
C LYS A 142 -23.98 -8.81 8.57
N SER A 143 -24.80 -8.49 7.57
CA SER A 143 -24.37 -8.45 6.17
C SER A 143 -23.70 -7.13 5.79
N THR A 144 -24.15 -6.02 6.38
CA THR A 144 -23.72 -4.68 5.96
C THR A 144 -22.93 -3.93 7.03
N LEU A 145 -23.47 -3.74 8.24
CA LEU A 145 -22.76 -2.93 9.25
C LEU A 145 -21.48 -3.62 9.76
N ALA A 146 -21.51 -4.94 9.91
CA ALA A 146 -20.36 -5.72 10.35
C ALA A 146 -19.25 -5.81 9.28
N SER A 147 -19.57 -5.61 7.99
CA SER A 147 -18.59 -5.69 6.90
C SER A 147 -17.90 -4.36 6.58
N MET A 148 -18.53 -3.22 6.88
CA MET A 148 -17.97 -1.88 6.65
C MET A 148 -16.59 -1.61 7.26
N PRO A 149 -16.29 -2.02 8.51
CA PRO A 149 -14.99 -1.79 9.10
C PRO A 149 -13.93 -2.82 8.67
N ILE A 150 -14.29 -3.95 8.04
CA ILE A 150 -13.38 -5.09 7.84
C ILE A 150 -12.15 -4.70 7.03
N TYR A 151 -12.34 -4.00 5.90
CA TYR A 151 -11.24 -3.57 5.03
C TYR A 151 -10.24 -2.66 5.75
N GLN A 152 -10.72 -1.83 6.67
CA GLN A 152 -9.85 -0.94 7.42
C GLN A 152 -9.24 -1.64 8.65
N MET A 153 -9.96 -2.58 9.26
CA MET A 153 -9.48 -3.41 10.38
C MET A 153 -8.34 -4.35 9.98
N SER A 154 -8.22 -4.72 8.70
CA SER A 154 -7.10 -5.53 8.24
C SER A 154 -5.78 -4.78 8.21
N ILE A 155 -5.80 -3.44 8.32
CA ILE A 155 -4.59 -2.59 8.21
C ILE A 155 -4.40 -1.76 9.49
N PHE A 156 -5.47 -1.18 10.05
CA PHE A 156 -5.43 -0.33 11.23
C PHE A 156 -6.12 -0.98 12.43
N ARG A 157 -5.57 -0.76 13.62
CA ARG A 157 -6.15 -1.23 14.87
C ARG A 157 -7.27 -0.29 15.30
N MET A 158 -8.49 -0.81 15.34
CA MET A 158 -9.65 -0.01 15.74
C MET A 158 -9.54 0.42 17.22
N PRO A 159 -9.60 1.73 17.52
CA PRO A 159 -9.60 2.23 18.89
C PRO A 159 -10.87 1.80 19.64
N LYS A 160 -10.76 1.66 20.97
CA LYS A 160 -11.91 1.28 21.83
C LYS A 160 -13.09 2.25 21.70
N VAL A 161 -12.83 3.54 21.47
CA VAL A 161 -13.87 4.57 21.28
C VAL A 161 -14.72 4.29 20.05
N VAL A 162 -14.09 3.93 18.93
CA VAL A 162 -14.78 3.58 17.67
C VAL A 162 -15.56 2.28 17.82
N ILE A 163 -14.99 1.26 18.48
CA ILE A 163 -15.69 0.00 18.75
C ILE A 163 -16.98 0.27 19.53
N ARG A 164 -16.89 1.01 20.63
CA ARG A 164 -18.05 1.36 21.48
C ARG A 164 -19.09 2.14 20.68
N TRP A 165 -18.67 3.05 19.81
CA TRP A 165 -19.56 3.81 18.96
C TRP A 165 -20.32 2.90 17.97
N ILE A 166 -19.62 2.03 17.23
CA ILE A 166 -20.26 1.11 16.28
C ILE A 166 -21.21 0.15 17.01
N GLU A 167 -20.78 -0.44 18.13
CA GLU A 167 -21.62 -1.37 18.91
C GLU A 167 -22.86 -0.67 19.49
N LYS A 168 -22.73 0.57 19.96
CA LYS A 168 -23.87 1.39 20.41
C LYS A 168 -24.87 1.59 19.27
N VAL A 169 -24.38 1.98 18.10
CA VAL A 169 -25.22 2.25 16.94
C VAL A 169 -25.93 0.99 16.42
N GLN A 170 -25.25 -0.17 16.40
CA GLN A 170 -25.86 -1.46 16.07
C GLN A 170 -26.96 -1.85 17.07
N ARG A 171 -26.70 -1.63 18.36
CA ARG A 171 -27.66 -1.90 19.44
C ARG A 171 -28.89 -1.01 19.36
N ASP A 172 -28.70 0.29 19.14
CA ASP A 172 -29.79 1.25 18.96
C ASP A 172 -30.65 0.90 17.75
N PHE A 173 -30.02 0.51 16.63
CA PHE A 173 -30.73 0.05 15.45
C PHE A 173 -31.53 -1.24 15.71
N PHE A 174 -30.93 -2.23 16.39
CA PHE A 174 -31.61 -3.49 16.72
C PHE A 174 -32.88 -3.28 17.55
N VAL A 175 -32.78 -2.52 18.64
CA VAL A 175 -33.94 -2.19 19.50
C VAL A 175 -34.93 -1.27 18.78
N GLY A 176 -34.44 -0.48 17.82
CA GLY A 176 -35.24 0.52 17.11
C GLY A 176 -35.41 1.79 17.93
N ARG A 177 -34.35 2.16 18.67
CA ARG A 177 -34.28 3.39 19.46
C ARG A 177 -34.06 4.58 18.50
N GLY A 178 -34.95 5.56 18.54
CA GLY A 178 -34.80 6.85 17.87
C GLY A 178 -34.08 7.88 18.77
N LYS A 179 -33.73 9.05 18.21
CA LYS A 179 -33.14 10.17 18.99
C LYS A 179 -34.09 10.70 20.08
N LEU A 180 -35.40 10.49 19.92
CA LEU A 180 -36.47 10.98 20.80
C LEU A 180 -37.24 9.85 21.52
N GLU A 181 -36.98 8.57 21.20
CA GLU A 181 -37.70 7.44 21.78
C GLU A 181 -36.89 6.77 22.89
N GLY A 182 -37.39 6.82 24.13
CA GLY A 182 -36.80 6.22 25.33
C GLY A 182 -36.90 4.70 25.41
N LYS A 183 -36.71 3.95 24.31
CA LYS A 183 -36.74 2.49 24.35
C LYS A 183 -35.54 1.94 25.15
N ILE A 184 -35.83 1.15 26.18
CA ILE A 184 -34.85 0.55 27.09
C ILE A 184 -34.31 -0.76 26.48
N HIS A 185 -33.01 -1.02 26.66
CA HIS A 185 -32.41 -2.30 26.26
C HIS A 185 -32.78 -3.39 27.28
N LEU A 186 -33.75 -4.24 26.93
CA LEU A 186 -34.22 -5.32 27.80
C LEU A 186 -33.21 -6.48 27.92
N VAL A 187 -32.32 -6.63 26.95
CA VAL A 187 -31.35 -7.74 26.89
C VAL A 187 -29.94 -7.18 26.80
N LYS A 188 -29.03 -7.71 27.62
CA LYS A 188 -27.60 -7.41 27.56
C LYS A 188 -27.06 -7.68 26.16
N TRP A 189 -26.32 -6.73 25.59
CA TRP A 189 -25.81 -6.84 24.23
C TRP A 189 -24.89 -8.05 24.05
N GLU A 190 -24.17 -8.43 25.11
CA GLU A 190 -23.28 -9.58 25.11
C GLU A 190 -24.02 -10.89 24.86
N VAL A 191 -25.26 -11.01 25.34
CA VAL A 191 -26.15 -12.17 25.14
C VAL A 191 -26.69 -12.17 23.71
N VAL A 192 -27.03 -11.00 23.16
CA VAL A 192 -27.45 -10.89 21.75
C VAL A 192 -26.32 -11.34 20.80
N CYS A 193 -25.07 -11.08 21.18
CA CYS A 193 -23.89 -11.44 20.41
C CYS A 193 -23.43 -12.92 20.56
N THR A 194 -24.01 -13.73 21.45
CA THR A 194 -23.63 -15.16 21.53
C THR A 194 -24.13 -15.93 20.31
N ASP A 195 -23.56 -17.12 20.09
CA ASP A 195 -23.98 -18.00 19.01
C ASP A 195 -25.44 -18.42 19.15
N LYS A 196 -26.07 -18.75 18.02
CA LYS A 196 -27.47 -19.20 18.00
C LYS A 196 -27.69 -20.44 18.87
N ASP A 197 -26.71 -21.35 18.87
CA ASP A 197 -26.74 -22.59 19.66
C ASP A 197 -26.67 -22.33 21.16
N LYS A 198 -26.17 -21.15 21.56
CA LYS A 198 -26.09 -20.68 22.95
C LYS A 198 -27.20 -19.68 23.29
N GLY A 199 -28.28 -19.65 22.52
CA GLY A 199 -29.44 -18.78 22.73
C GLY A 199 -29.27 -17.31 22.30
N GLY A 200 -28.19 -16.99 21.59
CA GLY A 200 -27.95 -15.65 21.05
C GLY A 200 -28.42 -15.45 19.61
N LEU A 201 -28.13 -14.28 19.03
CA LEU A 201 -28.47 -13.98 17.64
C LEU A 201 -27.27 -14.14 16.69
N GLY A 202 -26.09 -14.50 17.19
CA GLY A 202 -24.86 -14.70 16.43
C GLY A 202 -24.33 -13.41 15.80
N LEU A 203 -24.47 -12.27 16.49
CA LEU A 203 -23.85 -11.00 16.08
C LEU A 203 -22.38 -10.98 16.53
N ARG A 204 -21.45 -10.71 15.62
CA ARG A 204 -20.02 -10.68 15.96
C ARG A 204 -19.70 -9.49 16.85
N LYS A 205 -18.96 -9.72 17.94
CA LYS A 205 -18.41 -8.65 18.78
C LYS A 205 -17.25 -7.97 18.06
N LEU A 206 -17.32 -6.66 17.87
CA LEU A 206 -16.29 -5.90 17.16
C LEU A 206 -14.97 -5.90 17.92
N ALA A 207 -15.01 -5.91 19.26
CA ALA A 207 -13.80 -6.01 20.07
C ALA A 207 -13.02 -7.31 19.81
N LEU A 208 -13.72 -8.44 19.72
CA LEU A 208 -13.10 -9.74 19.42
C LEU A 208 -12.60 -9.80 17.98
N LEU A 209 -13.38 -9.27 17.04
CA LEU A 209 -13.01 -9.23 15.63
C LEU A 209 -11.78 -8.32 15.37
N ASN A 210 -11.73 -7.15 16.01
CA ASN A 210 -10.57 -6.27 15.92
C ASN A 210 -9.33 -6.91 16.56
N GLN A 211 -9.51 -7.65 17.67
CA GLN A 211 -8.42 -8.45 18.23
C GLN A 211 -7.96 -9.52 17.23
N SER A 212 -8.88 -10.30 16.63
CA SER A 212 -8.54 -11.37 15.67
C SER A 212 -7.68 -10.87 14.50
N PHE A 213 -7.99 -9.70 13.94
CA PHE A 213 -7.20 -9.10 12.85
C PHE A 213 -5.82 -8.59 13.29
N THR A 214 -5.62 -8.31 14.58
CA THR A 214 -4.36 -7.78 15.09
C THR A 214 -3.35 -8.82 15.56
N TRP A 215 -3.73 -10.11 15.66
CA TRP A 215 -2.80 -11.18 16.07
C TRP A 215 -1.71 -11.47 15.03
N GLN A 216 -1.79 -10.90 13.82
CA GLN A 216 -0.73 -10.96 12.81
C GLN A 216 0.50 -10.07 13.13
N ALA A 217 0.43 -9.18 14.13
CA ALA A 217 1.50 -8.23 14.45
C ALA A 217 2.29 -8.53 15.74
N LYS A 218 2.08 -9.70 16.36
CA LYS A 218 2.96 -10.19 17.43
C LYS A 218 3.79 -11.33 16.87
N GLU A 219 5.08 -11.08 16.64
CA GLU A 219 6.04 -12.14 16.39
C GLU A 219 5.93 -13.23 17.47
N GLY A 220 5.96 -14.49 17.03
CA GLY A 220 6.44 -15.58 17.88
C GLY A 220 5.45 -16.63 18.39
N LYS A 221 4.17 -16.67 18.00
CA LYS A 221 3.33 -17.88 18.26
C LYS A 221 2.41 -18.23 17.09
N TRP A 222 2.80 -19.26 16.36
CA TRP A 222 2.08 -19.81 15.22
C TRP A 222 0.75 -20.45 15.62
N ALA A 223 -0.34 -20.07 14.93
CA ALA A 223 -1.26 -20.95 14.21
C ALA A 223 -2.52 -20.15 13.81
N VAL A 224 -3.02 -20.40 12.60
CA VAL A 224 -4.31 -19.93 12.04
C VAL A 224 -4.29 -18.55 11.36
N GLY A 225 -3.55 -18.48 10.25
CA GLY A 225 -3.92 -17.63 9.11
C GLY A 225 -4.03 -18.52 7.87
N VAL A 226 -5.20 -18.63 7.27
CA VAL A 226 -5.39 -19.34 5.98
C VAL A 226 -5.36 -18.28 4.87
N GLY A 227 -4.55 -18.50 3.83
CA GLY A 227 -4.56 -17.69 2.60
C GLY A 227 -3.23 -17.03 2.21
N VAL A 228 -3.26 -16.42 1.02
CA VAL A 228 -2.16 -15.71 0.31
C VAL A 228 -1.33 -14.80 1.21
N TRP A 229 -1.94 -14.12 2.19
CA TRP A 229 -1.22 -13.24 3.12
C TRP A 229 -0.23 -13.98 4.02
N LYS A 230 -0.47 -15.26 4.35
CA LYS A 230 0.50 -16.08 5.09
C LYS A 230 1.72 -16.40 4.24
N GLU A 231 1.54 -16.62 2.93
CA GLU A 231 2.65 -16.87 2.00
C GLU A 231 3.45 -15.59 1.75
N ILE A 232 2.78 -14.47 1.50
CA ILE A 232 3.46 -13.16 1.36
C ILE A 232 4.24 -12.79 2.63
N LEU A 233 3.67 -13.04 3.82
CA LEU A 233 4.35 -12.76 5.08
C LEU A 233 5.54 -13.71 5.35
N LYS A 234 5.56 -14.93 4.80
CA LYS A 234 6.76 -15.79 4.89
C LYS A 234 7.93 -15.20 4.11
N GLU A 235 7.65 -14.61 2.96
CA GLU A 235 8.65 -13.93 2.12
C GLU A 235 9.01 -12.53 2.63
N SER A 236 8.31 -12.01 3.65
CA SER A 236 8.59 -10.66 4.16
C SER A 236 10.01 -10.53 4.71
N LYS A 237 10.51 -11.55 5.39
CA LYS A 237 11.88 -11.56 5.94
C LYS A 237 12.92 -11.57 4.81
N TRP A 238 12.74 -12.43 3.81
CA TRP A 238 13.55 -12.42 2.59
C TRP A 238 13.50 -11.04 1.89
N CYS A 239 12.33 -10.42 1.81
CA CYS A 239 12.17 -9.12 1.17
C CYS A 239 12.91 -8.00 1.93
N TRP A 240 12.86 -8.01 3.27
CA TRP A 240 13.64 -7.07 4.11
C TRP A 240 15.15 -7.30 4.00
N ASP A 241 15.58 -8.57 4.01
CA ASP A 241 17.01 -8.93 3.92
C ASP A 241 17.60 -8.62 2.53
N ASN A 242 16.77 -8.47 1.49
CA ASN A 242 17.18 -8.14 0.11
C ASN A 242 16.80 -6.71 -0.31
N MET A 243 16.25 -5.89 0.60
CA MET A 243 15.99 -4.47 0.35
C MET A 243 17.28 -3.67 0.55
N ILE A 244 17.93 -3.32 -0.57
CA ILE A 244 19.07 -2.40 -0.56
C ILE A 244 18.52 -0.97 -0.59
N PHE A 245 18.79 -0.21 0.47
CA PHE A 245 18.48 1.22 0.51
C PHE A 245 19.53 1.97 -0.31
N GLN A 246 19.10 2.69 -1.35
CA GLN A 246 19.98 3.63 -2.05
C GLN A 246 20.27 4.82 -1.13
N VAL A 247 21.56 5.11 -0.98
CA VAL A 247 22.11 6.10 -0.05
C VAL A 247 21.87 7.53 -0.56
N GLY A 248 21.67 8.48 0.37
CA GLY A 248 21.47 9.91 0.11
C GLY A 248 22.73 10.66 -0.38
N LYS A 249 22.80 11.99 -0.16
CA LYS A 249 23.90 12.87 -0.67
C LYS A 249 25.27 12.42 -0.16
N GLY A 250 26.23 12.37 -1.08
CA GLY A 250 27.64 12.05 -0.77
C GLY A 250 28.35 13.10 0.09
N ASN A 251 27.78 14.29 0.33
CA ASN A 251 28.37 15.35 1.15
C ASN A 251 28.29 15.14 2.68
N THR A 252 27.38 14.30 3.16
CA THR A 252 27.24 14.05 4.61
C THR A 252 27.97 12.78 5.04
N ILE A 253 28.38 11.96 4.09
CA ILE A 253 28.84 10.59 4.34
C ILE A 253 30.34 10.53 4.22
N ARG A 254 31.00 10.08 5.28
CA ARG A 254 32.45 9.83 5.27
C ARG A 254 32.75 8.55 4.52
N PHE A 255 33.55 8.66 3.46
CA PHE A 255 33.83 7.57 2.53
C PHE A 255 34.37 6.30 3.23
N TRP A 256 35.28 6.45 4.19
CA TRP A 256 35.92 5.30 4.85
C TRP A 256 35.17 4.77 6.09
N THR A 257 34.59 5.66 6.88
CA THR A 257 34.13 5.32 8.24
C THR A 257 32.64 5.05 8.33
N GLU A 258 31.84 5.57 7.40
CA GLU A 258 30.38 5.42 7.42
C GLU A 258 29.92 4.31 6.47
N VAL A 259 28.71 3.81 6.73
CA VAL A 259 28.14 2.63 6.07
C VAL A 259 27.33 3.09 4.86
N TRP A 260 27.90 2.99 3.66
CA TRP A 260 27.24 3.43 2.42
C TRP A 260 27.30 2.46 1.24
N CYS A 261 28.23 1.51 1.22
CA CYS A 261 28.34 0.50 0.15
C CYS A 261 28.19 -0.96 0.63
N SER A 262 28.23 -1.22 1.94
CA SER A 262 28.21 -2.58 2.52
C SER A 262 27.61 -2.58 3.94
N GLU A 263 27.67 -3.72 4.65
CA GLU A 263 27.11 -3.88 6.01
C GLU A 263 27.89 -3.14 7.11
N SER A 264 29.13 -2.70 6.82
CA SER A 264 29.98 -1.92 7.74
C SER A 264 30.89 -0.96 6.97
N GLY A 265 31.53 0.02 7.64
CA GLY A 265 32.38 1.00 6.96
C GLY A 265 33.57 0.36 6.22
N LEU A 266 33.97 0.94 5.09
CA LEU A 266 35.10 0.44 4.26
C LEU A 266 36.40 0.30 5.05
N SER A 267 36.62 1.10 6.10
CA SER A 267 37.77 0.99 7.00
C SER A 267 37.86 -0.35 7.73
N HIS A 268 36.73 -1.04 7.93
CA HIS A 268 36.69 -2.34 8.60
C HIS A 268 37.05 -3.49 7.65
N TYR A 269 36.65 -3.39 6.37
CA TYR A 269 37.00 -4.38 5.35
C TYR A 269 38.41 -4.20 4.83
N PHE A 270 38.89 -2.95 4.72
CA PHE A 270 40.20 -2.62 4.17
C PHE A 270 41.03 -1.76 5.14
N PRO A 271 41.38 -2.29 6.33
CA PRO A 271 42.14 -1.53 7.34
C PRO A 271 43.52 -1.12 6.83
N HIS A 272 44.12 -1.92 5.94
CA HIS A 272 45.40 -1.63 5.32
C HIS A 272 45.31 -0.46 4.32
N LEU A 273 44.29 -0.44 3.44
CA LEU A 273 44.07 0.68 2.51
C LEU A 273 43.67 1.96 3.25
N PHE A 274 42.82 1.85 4.26
CA PHE A 274 42.46 2.98 5.13
C PHE A 274 43.68 3.57 5.84
N GLY A 275 44.60 2.72 6.33
CA GLY A 275 45.87 3.13 6.91
C GLY A 275 46.79 3.88 5.94
N MET A 276 46.63 3.70 4.62
CA MET A 276 47.43 4.35 3.59
C MET A 276 46.72 5.51 2.90
N ALA A 277 45.40 5.66 3.08
CA ALA A 277 44.64 6.75 2.49
C ALA A 277 45.05 8.09 3.12
N ALA A 278 45.34 9.09 2.28
CA ALA A 278 45.58 10.46 2.70
C ALA A 278 44.26 11.16 3.11
N GLN A 279 43.15 10.76 2.49
CA GLN A 279 41.81 11.36 2.65
C GLN A 279 40.89 10.50 3.54
N ARG A 280 41.28 10.24 4.79
CA ARG A 280 40.51 9.35 5.69
C ARG A 280 39.17 9.91 6.17
N ASN A 281 39.05 11.23 6.22
CA ASN A 281 37.88 11.94 6.73
C ASN A 281 37.06 12.63 5.62
N SER A 282 37.42 12.43 4.36
CA SER A 282 36.75 13.05 3.21
C SER A 282 35.38 12.42 2.96
N THR A 283 34.51 13.21 2.36
CA THR A 283 33.14 12.78 2.05
C THR A 283 33.10 11.99 0.75
N ALA A 284 32.08 11.15 0.56
CA ALA A 284 31.97 10.33 -0.65
C ALA A 284 31.87 11.19 -1.92
N GLU A 285 31.29 12.39 -1.84
CA GLU A 285 31.22 13.33 -2.97
C GLU A 285 32.58 13.95 -3.32
N GLU A 286 33.37 14.33 -2.32
CA GLU A 286 34.74 14.85 -2.53
C GLU A 286 35.68 13.83 -3.17
N MET A 287 35.42 12.55 -2.91
CA MET A 287 36.22 11.42 -3.42
C MET A 287 35.79 10.98 -4.82
N TRP A 288 34.70 11.51 -5.39
CA TRP A 288 34.17 11.08 -6.67
C TRP A 288 34.54 12.06 -7.80
N ASP A 289 35.28 11.59 -8.81
CA ASP A 289 35.65 12.42 -9.96
C ASP A 289 34.55 12.42 -11.04
N GLN A 290 33.74 13.48 -11.03
CA GLN A 290 32.66 13.72 -12.00
C GLN A 290 33.16 14.02 -13.42
N ASN A 291 34.45 14.35 -13.62
CA ASN A 291 34.99 14.71 -14.93
C ASN A 291 35.48 13.50 -15.75
N SER A 292 35.52 12.31 -15.15
CA SER A 292 35.91 11.08 -15.83
C SER A 292 34.70 10.45 -16.55
N SER A 293 34.86 10.04 -17.81
CA SER A 293 33.78 9.50 -18.65
C SER A 293 33.13 8.21 -18.13
N GLN A 294 33.69 7.59 -17.09
CA GLN A 294 33.16 6.38 -16.43
C GLN A 294 32.87 6.56 -14.94
N GLY A 295 33.19 7.72 -14.34
CA GLY A 295 33.20 7.90 -12.90
C GLY A 295 34.36 7.11 -12.27
N ASN A 296 35.29 7.81 -11.62
CA ASN A 296 36.42 7.18 -10.95
C ASN A 296 36.60 7.77 -9.55
N TRP A 297 37.02 6.93 -8.61
CA TRP A 297 37.32 7.38 -7.25
C TRP A 297 38.68 8.09 -7.24
N ASN A 298 38.71 9.34 -6.80
CA ASN A 298 39.93 10.13 -6.62
C ASN A 298 40.58 9.78 -5.28
N LEU A 299 41.20 8.60 -5.21
CA LEU A 299 41.81 8.06 -3.99
C LEU A 299 43.29 8.43 -3.93
N ASN A 300 43.65 9.35 -3.03
CA ASN A 300 45.04 9.67 -2.78
C ASN A 300 45.62 8.79 -1.67
N PHE A 301 46.68 8.05 -2.00
CA PHE A 301 47.44 7.22 -1.05
C PHE A 301 48.78 7.87 -0.71
N LEU A 302 49.26 7.64 0.50
CA LEU A 302 50.50 8.24 1.01
C LEU A 302 51.78 7.70 0.32
N ARG A 303 51.68 6.59 -0.41
CA ARG A 303 52.74 5.95 -1.17
C ARG A 303 52.16 5.11 -2.31
N ASP A 304 53.00 4.76 -3.27
CA ASP A 304 52.68 3.77 -4.30
C ASP A 304 52.51 2.36 -3.71
N PHE A 305 51.70 1.56 -4.40
CA PHE A 305 51.42 0.17 -4.02
C PHE A 305 52.57 -0.75 -4.40
N ASN A 306 52.90 -1.68 -3.50
CA ASN A 306 53.78 -2.80 -3.85
C ASN A 306 53.01 -3.86 -4.65
N ASP A 307 53.72 -4.72 -5.38
CA ASP A 307 53.12 -5.75 -6.24
C ASP A 307 52.13 -6.67 -5.49
N TRP A 308 52.39 -6.99 -4.23
CA TRP A 308 51.51 -7.82 -3.39
C TRP A 308 50.28 -7.07 -2.82
N GLU A 309 50.21 -5.75 -2.99
CA GLU A 309 49.08 -4.91 -2.57
C GLU A 309 48.10 -4.66 -3.72
N LEU A 310 48.49 -4.93 -4.96
CA LEU A 310 47.65 -4.72 -6.15
C LEU A 310 46.40 -5.61 -6.17
N ASP A 311 46.47 -6.82 -5.62
CA ASP A 311 45.31 -7.70 -5.48
C ASP A 311 44.24 -7.08 -4.55
N LEU A 312 44.67 -6.42 -3.47
CA LEU A 312 43.77 -5.74 -2.53
C LEU A 312 43.10 -4.52 -3.18
N VAL A 313 43.84 -3.78 -4.01
CA VAL A 313 43.31 -2.64 -4.77
C VAL A 313 42.35 -3.11 -5.87
N GLY A 314 42.63 -4.24 -6.51
CA GLY A 314 41.74 -4.87 -7.48
C GLY A 314 40.40 -5.27 -6.88
N ILE A 315 40.41 -5.84 -5.66
CA ILE A 315 39.19 -6.19 -4.92
C ILE A 315 38.43 -4.93 -4.48
N PHE A 316 39.15 -3.88 -4.09
CA PHE A 316 38.56 -2.61 -3.68
C PHE A 316 37.85 -1.89 -4.84
N SER A 317 38.40 -1.96 -6.05
CA SER A 317 37.86 -1.27 -7.24
C SER A 317 36.51 -1.82 -7.74
N ILE A 318 36.02 -2.90 -7.13
CA ILE A 318 34.73 -3.54 -7.42
C ILE A 318 33.59 -2.92 -6.56
N TYR A 319 33.94 -2.21 -5.48
CA TYR A 319 33.02 -1.48 -4.61
C TYR A 319 32.83 -0.02 -5.06
#